data_AF-A0A8S2WMC0-F1
#
_entry.id   AF-A0A8S2WMC0-F1
#
_cell.length_a   1.000
_cell.length_b   1.000
_cell.length_c   1.000
_cell.angle_alpha   90.00
_cell.angle_beta   90.00
_cell.angle_gamma   90.00
#
_symmetry.space_group_name_H-M   'P 1'
#
loop_
_entity.id
_entity.type
_entity.pdbx_description
1 polymer ?
#
loop_
_entity_poly.entity_id
_entity_poly.type
_entity_poly.pdbx_seq_one_letter_code
_entity_poly.pdbx_strand_id
1 'polypeptide(L)' 'AASLCCVGALGGLSNQKTARLGNSLGMIGVSLGLAATLGAIHLDMPLVTQIGTTMATGGL' A
#
# COMPACT_ATOMS: atom_id res chain seq x y z
N ALA A 1 2.83 -9.22 -7.34
CA ALA A 1 3.86 -8.66 -6.43
C ALA A 1 3.25 -8.15 -5.13
N ALA A 2 2.34 -7.15 -5.18
CA ALA A 2 1.69 -6.58 -3.99
C ALA A 2 1.04 -7.63 -3.06
N SER A 3 0.27 -8.58 -3.60
CA SER A 3 -0.36 -9.66 -2.83
C SER A 3 0.65 -10.58 -2.13
N LEU A 4 1.76 -10.92 -2.78
CA LEU A 4 2.84 -11.70 -2.18
C LEU A 4 3.53 -10.94 -1.04
N CYS A 5 3.74 -9.63 -1.19
CA CYS A 5 4.27 -8.78 -0.12
C CYS A 5 3.32 -8.72 1.09
N CYS A 6 2.00 -8.67 0.88
CA CYS A 6 1.01 -8.71 1.96
C CYS A 6 1.02 -10.06 2.69
N VAL A 7 1.10 -11.19 1.97
CA VAL A 7 1.22 -12.52 2.59
C VAL A 7 2.56 -12.66 3.34
N GLY A 8 3.65 -12.17 2.75
CA GLY A 8 4.97 -12.12 3.40
C GLY A 8 4.99 -11.22 4.64
N ALA A 9 4.18 -10.16 4.67
CA ALA A 9 4.00 -9.31 5.85
C ALA A 9 3.41 -10.10 7.02
N LEU A 10 2.34 -10.88 6.77
CA LEU A 10 1.69 -11.72 7.76
C LEU A 10 2.65 -12.81 8.29
N GLY A 11 3.39 -13.47 7.38
CA GLY A 11 4.41 -14.44 7.76
C GLY A 11 5.59 -13.82 8.54
N GLY A 12 5.96 -12.57 8.24
CA GLY A 12 6.97 -11.84 8.99
C GLY A 12 6.49 -11.43 10.39
N LEU A 13 5.20 -11.09 10.54
CA LEU A 13 4.59 -10.68 11.80
C LEU A 13 4.38 -11.83 12.79
N SER A 14 4.26 -13.07 12.31
CA SER A 14 4.03 -14.24 13.17
C SER A 14 5.25 -14.65 14.02
N ASN A 15 6.39 -13.97 13.87
CA ASN A 15 7.57 -14.20 14.68
C ASN A 15 8.24 -12.87 15.08
N GLN A 16 8.49 -12.70 16.37
CA GLN A 16 8.97 -11.44 16.92
C GLN A 16 10.29 -10.96 16.29
N LYS A 17 11.19 -11.90 15.93
CA LYS A 17 12.48 -11.54 15.29
C LYS A 17 12.31 -10.95 13.89
N THR A 18 11.21 -11.28 13.21
CA THR A 18 10.91 -10.87 11.84
C THR A 18 9.81 -9.80 11.76
N ALA A 19 9.20 -9.41 12.89
CA ALA A 19 8.06 -8.50 12.92
C ALA A 19 8.33 -7.15 12.21
N ARG A 20 9.54 -6.58 12.35
CA ARG A 20 9.91 -5.36 11.63
C ARG A 20 9.94 -5.55 10.12
N LEU A 21 10.48 -6.68 9.66
CA LEU A 21 10.48 -7.03 8.24
C LEU A 21 9.05 -7.29 7.73
N GLY A 22 8.20 -7.92 8.54
CA GLY A 22 6.77 -8.08 8.26
C GLY A 22 6.07 -6.73 8.06
N ASN A 23 6.28 -5.77 8.96
CA ASN A 23 5.74 -4.42 8.83
C ASN A 23 6.20 -3.71 7.55
N SER A 24 7.51 -3.77 7.23
CA SER A 24 8.04 -3.17 6.00
C SER A 24 7.45 -3.81 4.73
N LEU A 25 7.33 -5.14 4.69
CA LEU A 25 6.68 -5.85 3.58
C LEU A 25 5.20 -5.46 3.43
N GLY A 26 4.50 -5.24 4.54
CA GLY A 26 3.12 -4.78 4.55
C GLY A 26 2.97 -3.40 3.92
N MET A 27 3.80 -2.45 4.35
CA MET A 27 3.83 -1.11 3.76
C MET A 27 4.14 -1.16 2.25
N ILE A 28 5.14 -1.95 1.83
CA ILE A 28 5.48 -2.13 0.42
C ILE A 28 4.29 -2.72 -0.37
N GLY A 29 3.60 -3.73 0.17
CA GLY A 29 2.45 -4.35 -0.47
C GLY A 29 1.32 -3.35 -0.75
N VAL A 30 0.97 -2.53 0.25
CA VAL A 30 -0.06 -1.48 0.11
C VAL A 30 0.38 -0.41 -0.88
N SER A 31 1.60 0.12 -0.76
CA SER A 31 2.12 1.15 -1.68
C SER A 31 2.16 0.68 -3.13
N LEU A 32 2.60 -0.57 -3.37
CA LEU A 32 2.61 -1.15 -4.72
C LEU A 32 1.20 -1.35 -5.27
N GLY A 33 0.24 -1.78 -4.44
CA GLY A 33 -1.16 -1.93 -4.85
C GLY A 33 -1.80 -0.60 -5.24
N LEU A 34 -1.55 0.46 -4.46
CA LEU A 34 -1.99 1.81 -4.75
C LEU A 34 -1.36 2.34 -6.05
N ALA A 35 -0.04 2.23 -6.18
CA ALA A 35 0.68 2.68 -7.37
C ALA A 35 0.22 1.96 -8.65
N ALA A 36 -0.01 0.64 -8.58
CA ALA A 36 -0.51 -0.13 -9.71
C ALA A 36 -1.92 0.32 -10.12
N THR A 37 -2.81 0.57 -9.17
CA THR A 37 -4.18 1.03 -9.44
C THR A 37 -4.17 2.42 -10.06
N LEU A 38 -3.45 3.37 -9.44
CA LEU A 38 -3.35 4.74 -9.92
C LEU A 38 -2.69 4.83 -11.31
N GLY A 39 -1.71 3.96 -11.59
CA GLY A 39 -1.08 3.89 -12.91
C GLY A 39 -1.93 3.24 -14.01
N ALA A 40 -2.95 2.46 -13.65
CA ALA A 40 -3.82 1.76 -14.60
C ALA A 40 -5.10 2.53 -14.95
N ILE A 41 -5.56 3.43 -14.07
CA ILE A 41 -6.75 4.25 -14.30
C ILE A 41 -6.40 5.55 -15.01
N HIS A 42 -7.30 6.02 -15.88
CA HIS A 42 -7.13 7.34 -16.52
C HIS A 42 -7.46 8.44 -15.51
N LEU A 43 -6.49 9.32 -15.25
CA LEU A 43 -6.56 10.34 -14.23
C LEU A 43 -6.68 11.71 -14.87
N ASP A 44 -7.85 12.33 -14.73
CA ASP A 44 -8.04 13.75 -15.01
C ASP A 44 -7.66 14.58 -13.77
N MET A 45 -7.20 15.81 -13.97
CA MET A 45 -6.75 16.73 -12.90
C MET A 45 -7.75 16.83 -11.73
N PRO A 46 -9.08 17.02 -11.93
CA PRO A 46 -10.04 17.04 -10.82
C PRO A 46 -10.21 15.69 -10.12
N LEU A 47 -10.03 14.57 -10.81
CA LEU A 47 -10.11 13.24 -10.21
C LEU A 47 -8.88 12.95 -9.35
N VAL A 48 -7.69 13.39 -9.79
CA VAL A 48 -6.44 13.30 -9.02
C VAL A 48 -6.57 14.07 -7.71
N THR A 49 -7.09 15.30 -7.74
CA THR A 49 -7.24 16.10 -6.51
C THR A 49 -8.25 15.46 -5.56
N GLN A 50 -9.36 14.91 -6.06
CA GLN A 50 -10.34 14.22 -5.22
C GLN A 50 -9.76 12.94 -4.57
N ILE A 51 -9.09 12.09 -5.35
CA ILE A 51 -8.46 10.87 -4.83
C ILE A 51 -7.33 11.23 -3.85
N GLY A 52 -6.47 12.19 -4.21
CA GLY A 52 -5.34 12.61 -3.38
C GLY A 52 -5.78 13.22 -2.06
N THR A 53 -6.79 14.11 -2.08
CA THR A 53 -7.32 14.72 -0.84
C THR A 53 -8.00 13.70 0.05
N THR A 54 -8.83 12.81 -0.49
CA THR A 54 -9.49 11.75 0.30
C THR A 54 -8.48 10.80 0.93
N MET A 55 -7.45 10.38 0.18
CA MET A 55 -6.36 9.56 0.72
C MET A 55 -5.57 10.30 1.80
N ALA A 56 -5.25 11.59 1.60
CA ALA A 56 -4.51 12.38 2.57
C ALA A 56 -5.31 12.61 3.86
N THR A 57 -6.58 13.00 3.76
CA THR A 57 -7.43 13.24 4.94
C THR A 57 -7.82 11.95 5.67
N GLY A 58 -7.90 10.82 4.97
CA GLY A 58 -8.17 9.52 5.60
C GLY A 58 -6.94 8.89 6.26
N GLY A 59 -5.73 9.32 5.89
CA GLY A 59 -4.46 8.79 6.42
C GLY A 59 -3.84 9.62 7.54
N LEU A 60 -4.33 10.84 7.78
CA LEU A 60 -3.97 11.71 8.91
C LEU A 60 -4.74 11.28 10.18
#